data_AF-A0ABD2NGZ2-F1
#
_entry.id   AF-A0ABD2NGZ2-F1
#
_cell.length_a   1.000
_cell.length_b   1.000
_cell.length_c   1.000
_cell.angle_alpha   90.00
_cell.angle_beta   90.00
_cell.angle_gamma   90.00
#
_symmetry.space_group_name_H-M   'P 1'
#
loop_
_entity.id
_entity.type
_entity.pdbx_description
1 polymer ?
#
loop_
_entity_poly.entity_id
_entity_poly.type
_entity_poly.pdbx_seq_one_letter_code
_entity_poly.pdbx_strand_id
1 'polypeptide(L)'
;MEISLPFKLDVTERWKTYSQELMADDSTDSHSHNIEATEELEPPILKQEVEKAVQRLREQKAAGNDDIVTEMLKATEGAGIKILDHFCTNI
;
A
#
# COMPACT_ATOMS: atom_id res chain seq x y z
N MET A 1 39.99 23.57 -2.07
CA MET A 1 38.86 24.40 -1.59
C MET A 1 37.68 23.44 -1.45
N GLU A 2 37.49 22.89 -0.26
CA GLU A 2 36.42 21.93 0.01
C GLU A 2 35.09 22.68 0.07
N ILE A 3 34.13 22.29 -0.77
CA ILE A 3 32.78 22.82 -0.73
C ILE A 3 32.08 22.13 0.43
N SER A 4 32.14 22.75 1.62
CA SER A 4 31.25 22.42 2.72
C SER A 4 29.82 22.66 2.22
N LEU A 5 29.04 21.59 2.07
CA LEU A 5 27.65 21.65 1.63
C LEU A 5 26.75 21.79 2.87
N PRO A 6 26.37 23.03 3.28
CA PRO A 6 25.40 23.24 4.37
C PRO A 6 24.03 22.62 4.06
N PHE A 7 23.81 22.20 2.80
CA PHE A 7 22.54 21.82 2.24
C PHE A 7 22.03 20.43 2.68
N LYS A 8 22.91 19.48 3.02
CA LYS A 8 22.48 18.09 3.27
C LYS A 8 21.81 17.90 4.64
N LEU A 9 22.33 18.59 5.66
CA LEU A 9 21.72 18.62 6.99
C LEU A 9 20.39 19.39 6.95
N ASP A 10 20.36 20.51 6.23
CA ASP A 10 19.16 21.34 6.09
C ASP A 10 17.99 20.60 5.42
N VAL A 11 18.24 19.86 4.33
CA VAL A 11 17.20 19.05 3.68
C VAL A 11 16.67 17.95 4.60
N THR A 12 17.55 17.31 5.38
CA THR A 12 17.14 16.22 6.29
C THR A 12 16.28 16.74 7.43
N GLU A 13 16.68 17.86 8.04
CA GLU A 13 15.91 18.51 9.10
C GLU A 13 14.59 19.07 8.55
N ARG A 14 14.59 19.68 7.35
CA ARG A 14 13.36 20.16 6.72
C ARG A 14 12.38 19.02 6.44
N TRP A 15 12.87 17.88 5.97
CA TRP A 15 12.06 16.69 5.71
C TRP A 15 11.47 16.16 7.02
N LYS A 16 12.29 16.03 8.06
CA LYS A 16 11.87 15.57 9.39
C LYS A 16 10.80 16.48 9.99
N THR A 17 10.99 17.80 9.99
CA THR A 17 10.01 18.76 10.50
C THR A 17 8.70 18.70 9.72
N TYR A 18 8.76 18.67 8.38
CA TYR A 18 7.56 18.57 7.54
C TYR A 18 6.72 17.33 7.86
N SER A 19 7.37 16.17 8.03
CA SER A 19 6.62 14.94 8.37
C SER A 19 6.08 14.92 9.78
N GLN A 20 6.76 15.57 10.74
CA GLN A 20 6.20 15.74 12.08
C GLN A 20 4.98 16.67 12.08
N GLU A 21 5.03 17.76 11.32
CA GLU A 21 3.89 18.66 11.11
C GLU A 21 2.70 17.94 10.45
N LEU A 22 2.96 17.16 9.40
CA LEU A 22 1.93 16.41 8.67
C LEU A 22 1.24 15.36 9.56
N MET A 23 2.00 14.68 10.42
CA MET A 23 1.47 13.63 11.31
C MET A 23 0.84 14.20 12.59
N ALA A 24 1.16 15.44 12.95
CA ALA A 24 0.58 16.14 14.10
C ALA A 24 -0.68 16.95 13.74
N ASP A 25 -1.01 17.04 12.45
CA ASP A 25 -2.24 17.68 12.01
C ASP A 25 -3.45 16.80 12.37
N ASP A 26 -4.01 17.04 13.56
CA ASP A 26 -5.26 16.45 14.07
C ASP A 26 -6.51 16.91 13.28
N SER A 27 -6.35 17.69 12.20
CA SER A 27 -7.48 18.08 11.32
C SER A 27 -8.16 16.89 10.63
N THR A 28 -7.63 15.67 10.79
CA THR A 28 -8.23 14.43 10.29
C THR A 28 -9.41 13.90 11.10
N ASP A 29 -9.93 14.62 12.12
CA ASP A 29 -11.11 14.15 12.87
C ASP A 29 -12.47 14.47 12.20
N SER A 30 -12.48 15.09 11.01
CA SER A 30 -13.73 15.31 10.26
C SER A 30 -13.82 14.61 8.91
N HIS A 31 -12.84 13.78 8.55
CA HIS A 31 -13.02 12.79 7.50
C HIS A 31 -13.43 11.45 8.11
N SER A 32 -14.26 11.48 9.17
CA SER A 32 -15.36 10.53 9.15
C SER A 32 -16.14 10.87 7.89
N HIS A 33 -15.88 10.14 6.81
CA HIS A 33 -16.92 9.94 5.83
C HIS A 33 -18.09 9.45 6.65
N ASN A 34 -19.01 10.35 6.96
CA ASN A 34 -20.35 10.04 7.41
C ASN A 34 -20.97 9.38 6.18
N ILE A 35 -20.50 8.17 5.90
CA ILE A 35 -21.19 7.19 5.09
C ILE A 35 -22.42 6.97 5.93
N GLU A 36 -23.42 7.83 5.69
CA GLU A 36 -24.79 7.51 5.99
C GLU A 36 -24.93 6.05 5.59
N ALA A 37 -25.06 5.18 6.59
CA ALA A 37 -25.07 3.74 6.40
C ALA A 37 -26.37 3.37 5.68
N THR A 38 -26.50 3.77 4.42
CA THR A 38 -27.16 2.93 3.45
C THR A 38 -26.29 1.69 3.42
N GLU A 39 -26.67 0.68 4.20
CA GLU A 39 -26.03 -0.63 4.35
C GLU A 39 -26.04 -1.41 3.03
N GLU A 40 -25.55 -0.81 1.94
CA GLU A 40 -25.08 -1.54 0.79
C GLU A 40 -23.70 -2.07 1.18
N LEU A 41 -23.71 -3.23 1.83
CA LEU A 41 -22.50 -4.00 2.09
C LEU A 41 -21.71 -4.09 0.78
N GLU A 42 -20.41 -3.80 0.84
CA GLU A 42 -19.54 -3.99 -0.32
C GLU A 42 -19.72 -5.42 -0.85
N PRO A 43 -19.88 -5.61 -2.17
CA PRO A 43 -20.04 -6.95 -2.72
C PRO A 43 -18.81 -7.80 -2.38
N PRO A 44 -18.97 -9.13 -2.28
CA PRO A 44 -17.86 -10.02 -2.01
C PRO A 44 -16.82 -9.92 -3.13
N ILE A 45 -15.54 -9.99 -2.75
CA ILE A 45 -14.42 -10.00 -3.69
C ILE A 45 -14.60 -11.17 -4.68
N LEU A 46 -14.55 -10.85 -5.97
CA LEU A 46 -14.62 -11.84 -7.04
C LEU A 46 -13.22 -12.36 -7.36
N LYS A 47 -13.12 -13.65 -7.70
CA LYS A 47 -11.88 -14.26 -8.20
C LYS A 47 -11.21 -13.48 -9.34
N GLN A 48 -12.00 -12.86 -10.22
CA GLN A 48 -11.49 -12.06 -11.33
C GLN A 48 -10.80 -10.77 -10.86
N GLU A 49 -11.19 -10.22 -9.72
CA GLU A 49 -10.55 -9.04 -9.13
C GLU A 49 -9.20 -9.41 -8.56
N VAL A 50 -9.10 -10.57 -7.89
CA VAL A 50 -7.82 -11.13 -7.43
C VAL A 50 -6.87 -11.37 -8.60
N GLU A 51 -7.36 -11.98 -9.68
CA GLU A 51 -6.57 -12.19 -10.89
C GLU A 51 -6.07 -10.87 -11.49
N LYS A 52 -6.96 -9.89 -11.65
CA LYS A 52 -6.59 -8.55 -12.16
C LYS A 52 -5.62 -7.83 -11.23
N ALA A 53 -5.75 -7.99 -9.92
CA ALA A 53 -4.85 -7.40 -8.94
C ALA A 53 -3.43 -7.96 -9.11
N VAL A 54 -3.29 -9.30 -9.18
CA VAL A 54 -2.00 -9.97 -9.40
C VAL A 54 -1.36 -9.54 -10.72
N GLN A 55 -2.15 -9.46 -11.80
CA GLN A 55 -1.67 -9.00 -13.11
C GLN A 55 -1.16 -7.55 -13.09
N ARG A 56 -1.81 -6.68 -12.31
CA ARG A 56 -1.46 -5.25 -12.19
C ARG A 56 -0.28 -4.96 -11.27
N LEU A 57 0.21 -5.96 -10.53
CA LEU A 57 1.38 -5.76 -9.68
C LEU A 57 2.59 -5.34 -10.53
N ARG A 58 3.28 -4.29 -10.08
CA ARG A 58 4.52 -3.81 -10.69
C ARG A 58 5.65 -4.79 -10.37
N GLU A 59 6.38 -5.19 -11.40
CA GLU A 59 7.60 -5.99 -11.27
C GLU A 59 8.75 -5.20 -10.63
N GLN A 60 9.78 -5.93 -10.22
CA GLN A 60 11.02 -5.46 -9.60
C GLN A 60 10.77 -4.69 -8.30
N LYS A 61 9.69 -5.01 -7.59
CA LYS A 61 9.49 -4.58 -6.22
C LYS A 61 10.31 -5.47 -5.29
N ALA A 62 10.89 -4.86 -4.26
CA ALA A 62 11.50 -5.60 -3.17
C ALA A 62 10.44 -6.48 -2.49
N ALA A 63 10.84 -7.67 -2.06
CA ALA A 63 9.98 -8.51 -1.24
C ALA A 63 9.61 -7.81 0.07
N GLY A 64 8.42 -8.11 0.58
CA GLY A 64 8.01 -7.70 1.92
C GLY A 64 8.65 -8.58 2.99
N ASN A 65 8.15 -8.47 4.23
CA ASN A 65 8.58 -9.32 5.35
C ASN A 65 8.24 -10.81 5.16
N ASP A 66 7.39 -11.13 4.19
CA ASP A 66 7.03 -12.49 3.78
C ASP A 66 8.05 -13.12 2.82
N ASP A 67 9.06 -12.36 2.38
CA ASP A 67 10.05 -12.74 1.37
C ASP A 67 9.43 -13.16 0.01
N ILE A 68 8.17 -12.76 -0.26
CA ILE A 68 7.48 -13.06 -1.51
C ILE A 68 7.64 -11.88 -2.49
N VAL A 69 8.26 -12.16 -3.64
CA VAL A 69 8.38 -11.19 -4.73
C VAL A 69 7.16 -11.23 -5.66
N THR A 70 6.90 -10.12 -6.35
CA THR A 70 5.77 -9.99 -7.27
C THR A 70 5.82 -10.99 -8.42
N GLU A 71 7.02 -11.28 -8.91
CA GLU A 71 7.28 -12.25 -9.98
C GLU A 71 6.86 -13.66 -9.57
N MET A 72 7.08 -14.01 -8.30
CA MET A 72 6.66 -15.30 -7.76
C MET A 72 5.15 -15.41 -7.76
N LEU A 73 4.43 -14.37 -7.31
CA LEU A 73 2.97 -14.33 -7.37
C LEU A 73 2.45 -14.48 -8.81
N LYS A 74 3.04 -13.78 -9.78
CA LYS A 74 2.65 -13.91 -11.20
C LYS A 74 2.94 -15.31 -11.77
N ALA A 75 4.05 -15.95 -11.35
CA ALA A 75 4.45 -17.27 -11.83
C ALA A 75 3.60 -18.43 -11.27
N THR A 76 2.87 -18.23 -10.17
CA THR A 76 2.00 -19.28 -9.59
C THR A 76 0.74 -19.57 -10.41
N GLU A 77 0.42 -18.72 -11.38
CA GLU A 77 -0.72 -18.85 -12.29
C GLU A 77 -2.03 -19.21 -11.55
N GLY A 78 -2.87 -20.08 -12.13
CA GLY A 78 -4.18 -20.40 -11.61
C GLY A 78 -4.18 -21.08 -10.24
N ALA A 79 -3.08 -21.72 -9.81
CA ALA A 79 -2.97 -22.31 -8.48
C ALA A 79 -2.84 -21.23 -7.40
N GLY A 80 -1.98 -20.23 -7.62
CA GLY A 80 -1.84 -19.11 -6.70
C GLY A 80 -3.08 -18.23 -6.63
N ILE A 81 -3.75 -17.99 -7.77
CA ILE A 81 -5.01 -17.23 -7.78
C ILE A 81 -6.07 -17.90 -6.90
N LYS A 82 -6.19 -19.24 -6.91
CA LYS A 82 -7.15 -19.94 -6.04
C LYS A 82 -6.84 -19.78 -4.55
N ILE A 83 -5.56 -19.80 -4.19
CA ILE A 83 -5.12 -19.63 -2.80
C ILE A 83 -5.39 -18.20 -2.33
N LEU A 84 -5.03 -17.20 -3.16
CA LEU A 84 -5.27 -15.79 -2.87
C LEU A 84 -6.77 -15.47 -2.77
N ASP A 85 -7.58 -16.00 -3.69
CA ASP A 85 -9.04 -15.90 -3.66
C ASP A 85 -9.62 -16.44 -2.33
N HIS A 86 -9.14 -17.61 -1.89
CA HIS A 86 -9.55 -18.16 -0.61
C HIS A 86 -9.20 -17.24 0.58
N PHE A 87 -7.99 -16.70 0.62
CA PHE A 87 -7.55 -15.79 1.69
C PHE A 87 -8.27 -14.43 1.66
N CYS A 88 -8.56 -13.89 0.48
CA CYS A 88 -9.23 -12.60 0.34
C CYS A 88 -10.71 -12.69 0.74
N THR A 89 -11.37 -13.81 0.44
CA THR A 89 -12.81 -13.97 0.68
C THR A 89 -13.13 -14.63 2.02
N ASN A 90 -12.18 -15.36 2.62
CA ASN A 90 -12.38 -16.03 3.91
C ASN A 90 -11.37 -15.51 4.95
N ILE A 91 -11.85 -14.60 5.81
CA ILE A 91 -11.17 -14.09 7.01
C ILE A 91 -11.83 -14.70 8.24
#